data_AF-A0A967DX01-F1
#
_entry.id   AF-A0A967DX01-F1
#
_cell.length_a   1.000
_cell.length_b   1.000
_cell.length_c   1.000
_cell.angle_alpha   90.00
_cell.angle_beta   90.00
_cell.angle_gamma   90.00
#
_symmetry.space_group_name_H-M   'P 1'
#
loop_
_entity.id
_entity.type
_entity.pdbx_description
1 polymer ?
#
loop_
_entity_poly.entity_id
_entity_poly.type
_entity_poly.pdbx_seq_one_letter_code
_entity_poly.pdbx_strand_id
1 'polypeptide(L)'
;GLEQMRQYFKEGDRTVDIIGFSRGAALALHFANQVLEEQPGAEVRFLGLWDTVACFGLPGNDLNIGWHLTLPDNVKHCYHAMALDERRGNFCLTRIEPGKDGTIGDRLQEVWFRGVHSDVGGGQCPGLSNIALSWMLRRAKEAGLPVDEEKLKHYESMCDPEAVVSKNFDPKKDPQRTINPGDFVHESVKARGHVGGRVHNDPPSGVRIAHG
;
A
#
# COMPACT_ATOMS: atom_id res chain seq x y z
N GLY A 1 3.78 5.06 -16.37
CA GLY A 1 5.06 4.31 -16.22
C GLY A 1 6.15 5.24 -15.73
N LEU A 2 7.38 4.77 -15.50
CA LEU A 2 8.47 5.60 -14.93
C LEU A 2 8.77 6.86 -15.77
N GLU A 3 8.78 6.75 -17.10
CA GLU A 3 8.95 7.90 -18.01
C GLU A 3 7.88 8.97 -17.82
N GLN A 4 6.64 8.57 -17.52
CA GLN A 4 5.55 9.49 -17.27
C GLN A 4 5.75 10.25 -15.95
N MET A 5 6.28 9.60 -14.91
CA MET A 5 6.59 10.26 -13.63
C MET A 5 7.67 11.32 -13.81
N ARG A 6 8.70 11.04 -14.63
CA ARG A 6 9.77 11.99 -14.96
C ARG A 6 9.26 13.26 -15.66
N GLN A 7 8.16 13.19 -16.41
CA GLN A 7 7.59 14.40 -17.06
C GLN A 7 7.01 15.39 -16.06
N TYR A 8 6.62 14.91 -14.87
CA TYR A 8 6.04 15.73 -13.80
C TYR A 8 7.07 16.19 -12.77
N PHE A 9 8.34 15.79 -12.90
CA PHE A 9 9.43 16.20 -12.03
C PHE A 9 10.45 17.00 -12.83
N LYS A 10 10.52 18.31 -12.57
CA LYS A 10 11.39 19.24 -13.27
C LYS A 10 12.54 19.68 -12.38
N GLU A 11 13.59 20.19 -13.01
CA GLU A 11 14.70 20.82 -12.32
C GLU A 11 14.19 22.02 -11.51
N GLY A 12 14.41 21.99 -10.19
CA GLY A 12 13.95 23.02 -9.26
C GLY A 12 12.72 22.66 -8.42
N ASP A 13 12.05 21.55 -8.71
CA ASP A 13 10.98 21.02 -7.85
C ASP A 13 11.60 20.53 -6.52
N ARG A 14 11.18 21.13 -5.41
CA ARG A 14 11.73 20.82 -4.08
C ARG A 14 10.90 19.85 -3.27
N THR A 15 9.62 19.70 -3.60
CA THR A 15 8.69 18.86 -2.87
C THR A 15 7.89 18.03 -3.86
N VAL A 16 7.92 16.71 -3.69
CA VAL A 16 7.27 15.73 -4.56
C VAL A 16 6.31 14.88 -3.74
N ASP A 17 5.13 14.62 -4.29
CA ASP A 17 4.19 13.63 -3.74
C ASP A 17 4.01 12.51 -4.76
N ILE A 18 4.14 11.26 -4.31
CA ILE A 18 4.14 10.10 -5.19
C ILE A 18 3.09 9.12 -4.68
N ILE A 19 2.29 8.57 -5.60
CA ILE A 19 1.34 7.51 -5.30
C ILE A 19 1.46 6.35 -6.27
N GLY A 20 1.15 5.14 -5.82
CA GLY A 20 1.16 3.97 -6.69
C GLY A 20 0.38 2.79 -6.14
N PHE A 21 -0.19 1.99 -7.04
CA PHE A 21 -0.89 0.74 -6.73
C PHE A 21 -0.21 -0.44 -7.43
N SER A 22 -0.08 -1.58 -6.76
CA SER A 22 0.42 -2.84 -7.34
C SER A 22 1.87 -2.68 -7.84
N ARG A 23 2.16 -3.05 -9.08
CA ARG A 23 3.44 -2.75 -9.74
C ARG A 23 3.71 -1.24 -9.83
N GLY A 24 2.67 -0.42 -9.92
CA GLY A 24 2.80 1.04 -9.85
C GLY A 24 3.31 1.53 -8.50
N ALA A 25 3.03 0.82 -7.41
CA ALA A 25 3.59 1.11 -6.09
C ALA A 25 5.09 0.80 -6.04
N ALA A 26 5.53 -0.31 -6.65
CA ALA A 26 6.95 -0.63 -6.79
C ALA A 26 7.68 0.43 -7.64
N LEU A 27 7.04 0.90 -8.72
CA LEU A 27 7.56 2.00 -9.53
C LEU A 27 7.62 3.33 -8.75
N ALA A 28 6.63 3.62 -7.91
CA ALA A 28 6.60 4.82 -7.08
C ALA A 28 7.77 4.83 -6.08
N LEU A 29 8.06 3.70 -5.45
CA LEU A 29 9.16 3.53 -4.52
C LEU A 29 10.53 3.64 -5.22
N HIS A 30 10.66 3.02 -6.39
CA HIS A 30 11.85 3.18 -7.23
C HIS A 30 12.05 4.64 -7.65
N PHE A 31 10.97 5.31 -8.06
CA PHE A 31 11.02 6.72 -8.46
C PHE A 31 11.43 7.63 -7.30
N ALA A 32 10.96 7.37 -6.08
CA ALA A 32 11.39 8.11 -4.88
C ALA A 32 12.91 8.01 -4.66
N ASN A 33 13.50 6.84 -4.88
CA ASN A 33 14.95 6.65 -4.82
C ASN A 33 15.66 7.46 -5.93
N GLN A 34 15.11 7.49 -7.15
CA GLN A 34 15.68 8.30 -8.24
C GLN A 34 15.62 9.80 -7.94
N VAL A 35 14.55 10.29 -7.30
CA VAL A 35 14.46 11.70 -6.87
C VAL A 35 15.62 12.05 -5.93
N LEU A 36 15.96 11.16 -4.98
CA LEU A 36 17.09 11.36 -4.07
C LEU A 36 18.44 11.39 -4.82
N GLU A 37 18.63 10.51 -5.80
CA GLU A 37 19.87 10.41 -6.58
C GLU A 37 20.06 11.60 -7.53
N GLU A 38 19.00 11.98 -8.25
CA GLU A 38 19.04 13.03 -9.27
C GLU A 38 18.98 14.45 -8.68
N GLN A 39 18.25 14.64 -7.57
CA GLN A 39 18.12 15.93 -6.89
C GLN A 39 18.17 15.76 -5.36
N PRO A 40 19.37 15.64 -4.74
CA PRO A 40 19.51 15.44 -3.29
C PRO A 40 18.87 16.50 -2.39
N GLY A 41 18.56 17.68 -2.94
CA GLY A 41 17.85 18.76 -2.25
C GLY A 41 16.31 18.70 -2.33
N ALA A 42 15.76 17.76 -3.09
CA ALA A 42 14.33 17.53 -3.21
C ALA A 42 13.85 16.52 -2.16
N GLU A 43 12.72 16.81 -1.53
CA GLU A 43 12.06 15.90 -0.61
C GLU A 43 10.83 15.25 -1.25
N VAL A 44 10.59 13.99 -0.88
CA VAL A 44 9.31 13.34 -1.13
C VAL A 44 8.48 13.52 0.13
N ARG A 45 7.55 14.47 0.12
CA ARG A 45 6.70 14.77 1.27
C ARG A 45 5.78 13.60 1.58
N PHE A 46 5.20 12.99 0.56
CA PHE A 46 4.25 11.90 0.71
C PHE A 46 4.48 10.78 -0.32
N LEU A 47 4.52 9.55 0.17
CA LEU A 47 4.58 8.32 -0.62
C LEU A 47 3.39 7.41 -0.24
N GLY A 48 2.33 7.41 -1.06
CA GLY A 48 1.13 6.60 -0.83
C GLY A 48 1.12 5.34 -1.68
N LEU A 49 1.19 4.17 -1.03
CA LEU A 49 1.30 2.88 -1.69
C LEU A 49 0.06 2.03 -1.41
N TRP A 50 -0.47 1.38 -2.43
CA TRP A 50 -1.47 0.32 -2.29
C TRP A 50 -0.91 -1.00 -2.79
N ASP A 51 -0.96 -2.00 -1.92
CA ASP A 51 -0.67 -3.40 -2.15
C ASP A 51 0.50 -3.65 -3.10
N THR A 52 1.70 -3.26 -2.67
CA THR A 52 2.90 -3.30 -3.51
C THR A 52 3.21 -4.73 -3.95
N VAL A 53 3.23 -4.96 -5.26
CA VAL A 53 3.60 -6.24 -5.87
C VAL A 53 4.77 -5.96 -6.81
N ALA A 54 5.98 -6.25 -6.34
CA ALA A 54 7.21 -5.99 -7.08
C ALA A 54 7.58 -7.08 -8.08
N CYS A 55 6.68 -8.01 -8.41
CA CYS A 55 7.00 -9.14 -9.28
C CYS A 55 7.39 -8.66 -10.69
N PHE A 56 8.68 -8.46 -10.91
CA PHE A 56 9.34 -8.20 -12.19
C PHE A 56 9.97 -9.51 -12.70
N GLY A 57 9.18 -10.58 -12.83
CA GLY A 57 9.71 -11.86 -13.32
C GLY A 57 8.77 -13.06 -13.18
N LEU A 58 9.12 -14.16 -13.87
CA LEU A 58 8.44 -15.46 -13.80
C LEU A 58 8.42 -16.00 -12.35
N PRO A 59 7.41 -16.83 -11.98
CA PRO A 59 7.34 -17.43 -10.65
C PRO A 59 8.60 -18.25 -10.35
N GLY A 60 9.29 -17.93 -9.24
CA GLY A 60 10.45 -18.67 -8.75
C GLY A 60 11.82 -17.98 -8.85
N ASN A 61 11.88 -16.68 -9.15
CA ASN A 61 13.13 -15.92 -9.09
C ASN A 61 12.94 -14.65 -8.23
N ASP A 62 13.42 -14.67 -6.99
CA ASP A 62 13.49 -13.51 -6.08
C ASP A 62 14.62 -12.53 -6.48
N LEU A 63 14.80 -12.30 -7.78
CA LEU A 63 15.78 -11.38 -8.32
C LEU A 63 15.08 -10.13 -8.86
N ASN A 64 14.81 -9.17 -7.96
CA ASN A 64 14.52 -7.78 -8.32
C ASN A 64 15.80 -7.07 -8.81
N ILE A 65 16.52 -7.64 -9.78
CA ILE A 65 17.74 -7.03 -10.34
C ILE A 65 17.37 -5.68 -10.94
N GLY A 66 17.93 -4.61 -10.39
CA GLY A 66 17.82 -3.24 -10.92
C GLY A 66 16.73 -2.36 -10.31
N TRP A 67 15.93 -2.85 -9.36
CA TRP A 67 14.88 -2.05 -8.71
C TRP A 67 15.22 -1.75 -7.25
N HIS A 68 15.37 -0.48 -6.92
CA HIS A 68 15.51 -0.01 -5.54
C HIS A 68 14.14 0.07 -4.86
N LEU A 69 13.83 -0.92 -4.03
CA LEU A 69 12.54 -1.07 -3.33
C LEU A 69 12.64 -0.82 -1.81
N THR A 70 13.72 -0.16 -1.39
CA THR A 70 13.90 0.35 -0.03
C THR A 70 13.29 1.74 0.10
N LEU A 71 12.87 2.11 1.31
CA LEU A 71 12.42 3.48 1.60
C LEU A 71 13.63 4.44 1.59
N PRO A 72 13.69 5.43 0.67
CA PRO A 72 14.79 6.39 0.66
C PRO A 72 14.63 7.46 1.74
N ASP A 73 15.75 8.10 2.10
CA ASP A 73 15.84 9.04 3.23
C ASP A 73 15.16 10.39 2.95
N ASN A 74 14.95 10.74 1.68
CA ASN A 74 14.20 11.94 1.29
C ASN A 74 12.68 11.79 1.48
N VAL A 75 12.16 10.59 1.74
CA VAL A 75 10.73 10.39 2.01
C VAL A 75 10.40 10.75 3.45
N LYS A 76 9.50 11.72 3.64
CA LYS A 76 9.03 12.19 4.95
C LYS A 76 7.92 11.31 5.52
N HIS A 77 6.92 11.01 4.70
CA HIS A 77 5.79 10.18 5.09
C HIS A 77 5.49 9.13 4.03
N CYS A 78 5.49 7.87 4.42
CA CYS A 78 5.18 6.70 3.61
C CYS A 78 4.05 5.91 4.25
N TYR A 79 2.99 5.67 3.49
CA TYR A 79 1.81 4.95 3.94
C TYR A 79 1.51 3.82 2.97
N HIS A 80 1.37 2.61 3.48
CA HIS A 80 1.18 1.42 2.66
C HIS A 80 -0.08 0.67 3.08
N ALA A 81 -1.12 0.72 2.23
CA ALA A 81 -2.36 -0.02 2.42
C ALA A 81 -2.26 -1.41 1.78
N MET A 82 -2.28 -2.47 2.58
CA MET A 82 -2.03 -3.84 2.13
C MET A 82 -3.31 -4.70 2.17
N ALA A 83 -3.53 -5.50 1.14
CA ALA A 83 -4.67 -6.41 1.04
C ALA A 83 -4.45 -7.69 1.83
N LEU A 84 -5.27 -7.95 2.84
CA LEU A 84 -5.05 -9.10 3.71
C LEU A 84 -5.59 -10.42 3.15
N ASP A 85 -6.72 -10.37 2.44
CA ASP A 85 -7.42 -11.56 1.95
C ASP A 85 -6.95 -12.01 0.55
N GLU A 86 -5.94 -11.36 -0.02
CA GLU A 86 -5.29 -11.74 -1.29
C GLU A 86 -4.49 -13.05 -1.12
N ARG A 87 -4.62 -13.96 -2.09
CA ARG A 87 -4.11 -15.34 -2.00
C ARG A 87 -3.39 -15.81 -3.25
N ARG A 88 -3.47 -15.06 -4.34
CA ARG A 88 -2.90 -15.48 -5.62
C ARG A 88 -1.38 -15.48 -5.52
N GLY A 89 -0.74 -16.60 -5.86
CA GLY A 89 0.72 -16.74 -5.76
C GLY A 89 1.50 -15.73 -6.60
N ASN A 90 0.91 -15.19 -7.66
CA ASN A 90 1.54 -14.15 -8.49
C ASN A 90 1.37 -12.72 -7.92
N PHE A 91 0.73 -12.56 -6.77
CA PHE A 91 0.50 -11.30 -6.06
C PHE A 91 1.18 -11.31 -4.68
N CYS A 92 2.44 -11.75 -4.66
CA CYS A 92 3.30 -11.67 -3.49
C CYS A 92 3.46 -10.20 -3.08
N LEU A 93 3.06 -9.90 -1.84
CA LEU A 93 3.23 -8.58 -1.25
C LEU A 93 4.72 -8.30 -1.02
N THR A 94 5.15 -7.10 -1.39
CA THR A 94 6.46 -6.55 -1.05
C THR A 94 6.29 -5.59 0.12
N ARG A 95 6.85 -5.96 1.28
CA ARG A 95 6.98 -5.07 2.45
C ARG A 95 8.09 -4.06 2.19
N ILE A 96 7.96 -2.86 2.76
CA ILE A 96 8.93 -1.80 2.56
C ILE A 96 10.09 -1.97 3.54
N GLU A 97 11.30 -2.12 3.01
CA GLU A 97 12.52 -2.28 3.79
C GLU A 97 13.21 -0.93 4.05
N PRO A 98 13.99 -0.80 5.14
CA PRO A 98 14.81 0.39 5.37
C PRO A 98 15.78 0.65 4.22
N GLY A 99 16.09 1.92 4.00
CA GLY A 99 17.17 2.36 3.13
C GLY A 99 18.56 2.06 3.70
N LYS A 100 19.59 2.65 3.08
CA LYS A 100 21.01 2.45 3.44
C LYS A 100 21.35 2.89 4.86
N ASP A 101 20.59 3.83 5.40
CA ASP A 101 20.74 4.33 6.77
C ASP A 101 20.26 3.33 7.84
N GLY A 102 19.52 2.29 7.43
CA GLY A 102 18.97 1.27 8.31
C GLY A 102 17.80 1.75 9.18
N THR A 103 17.28 2.97 8.98
CA THR A 103 16.24 3.54 9.86
C THR A 103 14.99 3.96 9.12
N ILE A 104 13.88 3.27 9.40
CA ILE A 104 12.55 3.69 8.93
C ILE A 104 11.96 4.74 9.89
N GLY A 105 12.06 4.50 11.21
CA GLY A 105 11.43 5.34 12.22
C GLY A 105 9.90 5.45 12.03
N ASP A 106 9.34 6.61 12.33
CA ASP A 106 7.90 6.89 12.19
C ASP A 106 7.50 7.29 10.76
N ARG A 107 8.43 7.21 9.79
CA ARG A 107 8.21 7.60 8.40
C ARG A 107 7.34 6.62 7.63
N LEU A 108 7.25 5.36 8.08
CA LEU A 108 6.47 4.32 7.41
C LEU A 108 5.33 3.84 8.31
N GLN A 109 4.15 3.74 7.73
CA GLN A 109 3.03 3.04 8.32
C GLN A 109 2.43 2.05 7.31
N GLU A 110 2.62 0.75 7.59
CA GLU A 110 2.02 -0.33 6.82
C GLU A 110 0.78 -0.84 7.55
N VAL A 111 -0.38 -0.77 6.89
CA VAL A 111 -1.68 -1.16 7.48
C VAL A 111 -2.36 -2.20 6.62
N TRP A 112 -2.80 -3.30 7.25
CA TRP A 112 -3.59 -4.35 6.62
C TRP A 112 -5.07 -3.97 6.54
N PHE A 113 -5.67 -4.13 5.36
CA PHE A 113 -7.08 -3.89 5.09
C PHE A 113 -7.80 -5.18 4.66
N ARG A 114 -9.09 -5.28 5.00
CA ARG A 114 -9.97 -6.36 4.53
C ARG A 114 -10.16 -6.25 3.02
N GLY A 115 -10.06 -7.37 2.32
CA GLY A 115 -10.20 -7.42 0.87
C GLY A 115 -9.02 -8.09 0.16
N VAL A 116 -9.24 -8.46 -1.10
CA VAL A 116 -8.17 -8.88 -2.03
C VAL A 116 -7.49 -7.66 -2.67
N HIS A 117 -6.48 -7.87 -3.51
CA HIS A 117 -5.69 -6.79 -4.14
C HIS A 117 -6.52 -5.64 -4.73
N SER A 118 -7.59 -5.96 -5.48
CA SER A 118 -8.50 -4.99 -6.10
C SER A 118 -9.55 -4.41 -5.15
N ASP A 119 -9.79 -5.05 -4.02
CA ASP A 119 -10.70 -4.52 -2.99
C ASP A 119 -9.99 -3.46 -2.15
N VAL A 120 -8.65 -3.43 -2.13
CA VAL A 120 -7.86 -2.41 -1.41
C VAL A 120 -7.34 -1.33 -2.35
N GLY A 121 -6.76 -1.71 -3.50
CA GLY A 121 -6.23 -0.75 -4.47
C GLY A 121 -7.25 -0.16 -5.45
N GLY A 122 -8.50 -0.63 -5.40
CA GLY A 122 -9.58 -0.18 -6.27
C GLY A 122 -9.92 -1.13 -7.41
N GLY A 123 -11.19 -1.08 -7.84
CA GLY A 123 -11.66 -1.70 -9.08
C GLY A 123 -12.93 -2.53 -8.96
N GLN A 124 -13.02 -3.44 -7.97
CA GLN A 124 -14.05 -4.48 -7.95
C GLN A 124 -15.09 -4.33 -6.83
N CYS A 125 -14.69 -3.82 -5.67
CA CYS A 125 -15.57 -3.65 -4.52
C CYS A 125 -15.44 -2.22 -3.97
N PRO A 126 -16.24 -1.25 -4.48
CA PRO A 126 -16.16 0.14 -4.07
C PRO A 126 -16.23 0.31 -2.55
N GLY A 127 -17.09 -0.44 -1.87
CA GLY A 127 -17.25 -0.42 -0.42
C GLY A 127 -15.94 -0.65 0.34
N LEU A 128 -15.16 -1.67 -0.04
CA LEU A 128 -13.86 -1.97 0.59
C LEU A 128 -12.76 -1.02 0.11
N SER A 129 -12.73 -0.70 -1.19
CA SER A 129 -11.65 0.15 -1.72
C SER A 129 -11.75 1.58 -1.24
N ASN A 130 -12.97 2.06 -0.97
CA ASN A 130 -13.21 3.38 -0.39
C ASN A 130 -12.68 3.47 1.03
N ILE A 131 -12.61 2.37 1.80
CA ILE A 131 -12.02 2.38 3.14
C ILE A 131 -10.52 2.68 3.05
N ALA A 132 -9.79 1.92 2.21
CA ALA A 132 -8.36 2.14 2.01
C ALA A 132 -8.07 3.50 1.37
N LEU A 133 -8.90 3.94 0.42
CA LEU A 133 -8.79 5.27 -0.18
C LEU A 133 -9.00 6.38 0.85
N SER A 134 -10.07 6.31 1.66
CA SER A 134 -10.37 7.33 2.67
C SER A 134 -9.27 7.42 3.72
N TRP A 135 -8.75 6.27 4.17
CA TRP A 135 -7.59 6.25 5.06
C TRP A 135 -6.37 6.94 4.43
N MET A 136 -6.02 6.61 3.19
CA MET A 136 -4.89 7.23 2.50
C MET A 136 -5.09 8.73 2.30
N LEU A 137 -6.29 9.18 1.96
CA LEU A 137 -6.61 10.59 1.79
C LEU A 137 -6.45 11.37 3.11
N ARG A 138 -6.82 10.79 4.25
CA ARG A 138 -6.56 11.41 5.56
C ARG A 138 -5.07 11.49 5.86
N ARG A 139 -4.31 10.43 5.61
CA ARG A 139 -2.84 10.44 5.76
C ARG A 139 -2.18 11.48 4.85
N ALA A 140 -2.62 11.58 3.60
CA ALA A 140 -2.18 12.60 2.65
C ALA A 140 -2.45 14.02 3.16
N LYS A 141 -3.67 14.26 3.66
CA LYS A 141 -4.05 15.55 4.24
C LYS A 141 -3.20 15.92 5.45
N GLU A 142 -2.96 14.97 6.36
CA GLU A 142 -2.10 15.16 7.53
C GLU A 142 -0.64 15.44 7.15
N ALA A 143 -0.15 14.82 6.07
CA ALA A 143 1.15 15.11 5.47
C ALA A 143 1.20 16.45 4.70
N GLY A 144 0.09 17.20 4.63
CA GLY A 144 0.02 18.54 4.05
C GLY A 144 -0.39 18.58 2.57
N LEU A 145 -0.94 17.51 2.01
CA LEU A 145 -1.47 17.52 0.64
C LEU A 145 -2.81 18.27 0.59
N PRO A 146 -3.12 18.99 -0.51
CA PRO A 146 -4.38 19.69 -0.68
C PRO A 146 -5.51 18.71 -1.02
N VAL A 147 -5.99 17.99 -0.01
CA VAL A 147 -7.11 17.05 -0.13
C VAL A 147 -8.42 17.79 -0.02
N ASP A 148 -9.29 17.57 -0.99
CA ASP A 148 -10.66 18.10 -1.02
C ASP A 148 -11.52 17.39 0.04
N GLU A 149 -12.01 18.17 1.00
CA GLU A 149 -12.82 17.69 2.14
C GLU A 149 -14.17 17.12 1.72
N GLU A 150 -14.79 17.66 0.67
CA GLU A 150 -16.07 17.16 0.19
C GLU A 150 -15.89 15.80 -0.48
N LYS A 151 -14.81 15.64 -1.25
CA LYS A 151 -14.45 14.34 -1.81
C LYS A 151 -14.09 13.32 -0.74
N LEU A 152 -13.35 13.73 0.28
CA LEU A 152 -13.03 12.85 1.41
C LEU A 152 -14.31 12.35 2.08
N LYS A 153 -15.22 13.26 2.46
CA LYS A 153 -16.52 12.90 3.05
C LYS A 153 -17.37 12.02 2.12
N HIS A 154 -17.31 12.27 0.81
CA HIS A 154 -18.00 11.46 -0.18
C HIS A 154 -17.49 10.01 -0.18
N TYR A 155 -16.18 9.79 -0.24
CA TYR A 155 -15.61 8.44 -0.19
C TYR A 155 -15.86 7.75 1.17
N GLU A 156 -15.79 8.49 2.26
CA GLU A 156 -16.14 7.99 3.60
C GLU A 156 -17.59 7.49 3.66
N SER A 157 -18.52 8.22 3.07
CA SER A 157 -19.94 7.84 3.02
C SER A 157 -20.21 6.57 2.22
N MET A 158 -19.29 6.18 1.33
CA MET A 158 -19.38 5.00 0.48
C MET A 158 -18.56 3.82 1.02
N CYS A 159 -17.98 3.93 2.22
CA CYS A 159 -17.27 2.84 2.87
C CYS A 159 -18.27 1.78 3.35
N ASP A 160 -17.99 0.51 3.04
CA ASP A 160 -18.77 -0.62 3.54
C ASP A 160 -17.80 -1.71 4.05
N PRO A 161 -17.57 -1.78 5.38
CA PRO A 161 -16.65 -2.75 5.96
C PRO A 161 -17.18 -4.18 5.91
N GLU A 162 -18.47 -4.38 5.60
CA GLU A 162 -19.13 -5.70 5.51
C GLU A 162 -19.30 -6.18 4.06
N ALA A 163 -19.00 -5.32 3.08
CA ALA A 163 -19.07 -5.65 1.65
C ALA A 163 -18.40 -6.98 1.32
N VAL A 164 -18.94 -7.67 0.32
CA VAL A 164 -18.46 -9.00 -0.07
C VAL A 164 -17.05 -8.88 -0.66
N VAL A 165 -16.10 -9.59 -0.04
CA VAL A 165 -14.72 -9.67 -0.53
C VAL A 165 -14.71 -10.38 -1.88
N SER A 166 -14.05 -9.77 -2.86
CA SER A 166 -13.96 -10.30 -4.23
C SER A 166 -13.33 -11.70 -4.27
N LYS A 167 -13.61 -12.42 -5.36
CA LYS A 167 -13.13 -13.79 -5.56
C LYS A 167 -11.63 -13.80 -5.89
N ASN A 168 -10.88 -14.66 -5.21
CA ASN A 168 -9.53 -15.04 -5.62
C ASN A 168 -9.65 -16.17 -6.66
N PHE A 169 -9.19 -15.95 -7.89
CA PHE A 169 -9.07 -17.02 -8.87
C PHE A 169 -7.65 -17.60 -8.82
N ASP A 170 -7.44 -18.66 -8.03
CA ASP A 170 -6.19 -19.44 -8.03
C ASP A 170 -6.51 -20.95 -7.99
N PRO A 171 -5.92 -21.77 -8.88
CA PRO A 171 -6.09 -23.23 -8.88
C PRO A 171 -5.35 -23.98 -7.76
N LYS A 172 -4.52 -23.34 -6.91
CA LYS A 172 -3.74 -23.99 -5.84
C LYS A 172 -4.16 -23.62 -4.40
N LYS A 173 -3.69 -24.46 -3.47
CA LYS A 173 -3.96 -24.48 -2.02
C LYS A 173 -3.68 -23.13 -1.34
N ASP A 174 -4.75 -22.46 -0.92
CA ASP A 174 -4.94 -21.24 -0.12
C ASP A 174 -3.74 -20.77 0.75
N PRO A 175 -2.72 -20.08 0.21
CA PRO A 175 -1.69 -19.48 1.04
C PRO A 175 -2.20 -18.12 1.55
N GLN A 176 -2.36 -18.01 2.86
CA GLN A 176 -2.67 -16.73 3.52
C GLN A 176 -1.41 -15.87 3.61
N ARG A 177 -1.56 -14.55 3.47
CA ARG A 177 -0.46 -13.61 3.71
C ARG A 177 -0.09 -13.60 5.19
N THR A 178 1.20 -13.55 5.49
CA THR A 178 1.70 -13.49 6.86
C THR A 178 1.47 -12.11 7.46
N ILE A 179 0.75 -12.06 8.59
CA ILE A 179 0.69 -10.88 9.47
C ILE A 179 1.55 -11.15 10.69
N ASN A 180 2.37 -10.18 11.08
CA ASN A 180 3.23 -10.29 12.24
C ASN A 180 2.59 -9.65 13.49
N PRO A 181 2.88 -10.15 14.71
CA PRO A 181 2.59 -9.41 15.93
C PRO A 181 3.17 -7.98 15.85
N GLY A 182 2.39 -6.98 16.24
CA GLY A 182 2.76 -5.57 16.15
C GLY A 182 2.45 -4.88 14.83
N ASP A 183 2.09 -5.60 13.77
CA ASP A 183 1.57 -4.99 12.53
C ASP A 183 0.31 -4.17 12.83
N PHE A 184 0.09 -3.13 12.03
CA PHE A 184 -1.17 -2.39 12.06
C PHE A 184 -2.22 -3.07 11.19
N VAL A 185 -3.43 -3.21 11.72
CA VAL A 185 -4.60 -3.68 10.99
C VAL A 185 -5.68 -2.62 11.07
N HIS A 186 -6.34 -2.34 9.96
CA HIS A 186 -7.49 -1.44 9.94
C HIS A 186 -8.69 -2.14 10.60
N GLU A 187 -9.61 -1.36 11.18
CA GLU A 187 -10.83 -1.89 11.81
C GLU A 187 -11.76 -2.67 10.86
N SER A 188 -11.54 -2.57 9.55
CA SER A 188 -12.23 -3.41 8.57
C SER A 188 -11.78 -4.88 8.67
N VAL A 189 -10.60 -5.14 9.23
CA VAL A 189 -10.07 -6.47 9.53
C VAL A 189 -10.55 -6.93 10.91
N LYS A 190 -11.86 -7.08 11.09
CA LYS A 190 -12.39 -7.79 12.26
C LYS A 190 -12.15 -9.29 12.08
N ALA A 191 -11.94 -10.01 13.17
CA ALA A 191 -11.94 -11.47 13.15
C ALA A 191 -13.29 -11.98 12.62
N ARG A 192 -13.26 -12.81 11.57
CA ARG A 192 -14.46 -13.31 10.90
C ARG A 192 -14.67 -14.80 11.14
N GLY A 193 -13.61 -15.57 11.41
CA GLY A 193 -13.68 -17.01 11.49
C GLY A 193 -14.02 -17.64 10.14
N HIS A 194 -14.74 -18.76 10.15
CA HIS A 194 -15.18 -19.45 8.94
C HIS A 194 -16.61 -19.02 8.57
N VAL A 195 -16.73 -17.92 7.82
CA VAL A 195 -18.06 -17.41 7.38
C VAL A 195 -18.34 -17.89 5.96
N GLY A 196 -19.51 -18.51 5.74
CA GLY A 196 -19.93 -18.96 4.42
C GLY A 196 -18.98 -19.96 3.76
N GLY A 197 -18.24 -20.74 4.55
CA GLY A 197 -17.23 -21.70 4.06
C GLY A 197 -15.90 -21.09 3.64
N ARG A 198 -15.72 -19.76 3.75
CA ARG A 198 -14.44 -19.08 3.49
C ARG A 198 -13.62 -19.03 4.78
N VAL A 199 -12.41 -19.59 4.75
CA VAL A 199 -11.42 -19.40 5.81
C VAL A 199 -10.87 -18.00 5.68
N HIS A 200 -11.10 -17.09 6.62
CA HIS A 200 -10.51 -15.74 6.57
C HIS A 200 -9.08 -15.73 7.11
N ASN A 201 -8.27 -14.78 6.62
CA ASN A 201 -6.94 -14.53 7.17
C ASN A 201 -7.12 -13.61 8.39
N ASP A 202 -7.53 -14.19 9.51
CA ASP A 202 -7.81 -13.43 10.73
C ASP A 202 -6.49 -13.04 11.42
N PRO A 203 -6.35 -11.78 11.86
CA PRO A 203 -5.11 -11.31 12.45
C PRO A 203 -4.82 -12.00 13.80
N PRO A 204 -3.54 -12.28 14.11
CA PRO A 204 -3.15 -12.86 15.38
C PRO A 204 -3.35 -11.87 16.53
N SER A 205 -3.30 -12.36 17.77
CA SER A 205 -3.22 -11.49 18.94
C SER A 205 -1.98 -10.59 18.90
N GLY A 206 -2.10 -9.34 19.37
CA GLY A 206 -0.96 -8.41 19.47
C GLY A 206 -0.75 -7.52 18.24
N VAL A 207 -1.63 -7.56 17.25
CA VAL A 207 -1.72 -6.50 16.22
C VAL A 207 -2.20 -5.18 16.83
N ARG A 208 -1.84 -4.07 16.19
CA ARG A 208 -2.29 -2.72 16.55
C ARG A 208 -3.47 -2.34 15.67
N ILE A 209 -4.50 -1.73 16.24
CA ILE A 209 -5.63 -1.24 15.43
C ILE A 209 -5.31 0.15 14.92
N ALA A 210 -5.29 0.30 13.59
CA ALA A 210 -5.29 1.60 12.95
C ALA A 210 -6.73 2.09 12.82
N HIS A 211 -7.01 3.24 13.42
CA HIS A 211 -8.30 3.91 13.25
C HIS A 211 -8.25 4.86 12.05
N GLY A 212 -9.44 5.12 11.52
CA GLY A 212 -9.69 6.07 10.45
C GLY A 212 -9.21 7.47 10.77
#